data_AF-A0A7I7JKK1-F1
#
_entry.id   AF-A0A7I7JKK1-F1
#
_cell.length_a   1.000
_cell.length_b   1.000
_cell.length_c   1.000
_cell.angle_alpha   90.00
_cell.angle_beta   90.00
_cell.angle_gamma   90.00
#
_symmetry.space_group_name_H-M   'P 1'
#
loop_
_entity.id
_entity.type
_entity.pdbx_description
1 polymer ?
#
loop_
_entity_poly.entity_id
_entity_poly.type
_entity_poly.pdbx_seq_one_letter_code
_entity_poly.pdbx_strand_id
1 'polypeptide(L)'
;MSTSGAANPKHRFTGLPAVLLALTVLLVLAVVALFGGQAYATHRAKSLVADAVQCEADDSATVSFASDPPVLAQYLRGDYPHISVQTAGNQIRKAKGMQLDLDIRDVHVQKSADSKGTIGSLDGTITWPADGIKQSIQDVVPVIGSIVTGKVSTDPAAGTVELKGLLNRATVKPQIVDNGLHLEVVDLEALGKDLDSETVQRNLDDLTGKVTGDLPLGIHIDSSQVTDSGVVVKFSTRNATIPASSSSQCFARL
;
A
#
# COMPACT_ATOMS: atom_id res chain seq x y z
N MET A 1 -47.69 53.03 -63.26
CA MET A 1 -48.22 51.92 -62.44
C MET A 1 -47.17 50.83 -62.50
N SER A 2 -46.25 50.82 -61.53
CA SER A 2 -46.28 49.93 -60.35
C SER A 2 -45.98 48.47 -60.75
N THR A 3 -45.02 47.71 -60.24
CA THR A 3 -43.85 47.83 -59.32
C THR A 3 -43.31 46.40 -59.20
N SER A 4 -42.01 46.24 -58.94
CA SER A 4 -41.37 45.10 -58.24
C SER A 4 -41.35 43.72 -58.94
N GLY A 5 -40.26 42.96 -58.97
CA GLY A 5 -38.96 43.12 -58.33
C GLY A 5 -38.27 41.75 -58.19
N ALA A 6 -36.97 41.75 -58.50
CA ALA A 6 -35.90 40.97 -57.88
C ALA A 6 -35.98 39.43 -57.77
N ALA A 7 -35.16 38.81 -58.60
CA ALA A 7 -33.96 38.05 -58.19
C ALA A 7 -34.08 36.99 -57.08
N ASN A 8 -33.88 35.74 -57.51
CA ASN A 8 -33.40 34.57 -56.79
C ASN A 8 -32.57 34.89 -55.51
N PRO A 9 -32.97 34.44 -54.30
CA PRO A 9 -32.08 34.48 -53.16
C PRO A 9 -31.09 33.33 -53.27
N LYS A 10 -29.85 33.72 -53.54
CA LYS A 10 -28.64 32.91 -53.49
C LYS A 10 -28.55 32.22 -52.11
N HIS A 11 -28.60 30.89 -52.08
CA HIS A 11 -28.06 30.10 -50.98
C HIS A 11 -26.54 30.31 -50.91
N ARG A 12 -26.09 31.32 -50.17
CA ARG A 12 -24.69 31.54 -49.84
C ARG A 12 -24.63 32.00 -48.38
N PHE A 13 -23.84 31.30 -47.56
CA PHE A 13 -23.51 31.54 -46.13
C PHE A 13 -24.17 30.69 -45.02
N THR A 14 -24.68 29.48 -45.28
CA THR A 14 -25.14 28.56 -44.21
C THR A 14 -24.18 27.40 -43.86
N GLY A 15 -23.07 27.21 -44.58
CA GLY A 15 -22.16 26.07 -44.36
C GLY A 15 -21.11 26.28 -43.25
N LEU A 16 -20.50 27.46 -43.18
CA LEU A 16 -19.46 27.78 -42.18
C LEU A 16 -19.95 27.67 -40.71
N PRO A 17 -21.10 28.24 -40.32
CA PRO A 17 -21.56 28.13 -38.93
C PRO A 17 -22.00 26.70 -38.57
N ALA A 18 -22.56 25.94 -39.51
CA ALA A 18 -22.96 24.55 -39.27
C ALA A 18 -21.76 23.61 -39.10
N VAL A 19 -20.70 23.79 -39.90
CA VAL A 19 -19.46 23.02 -39.78
C VAL A 19 -18.71 23.38 -38.49
N LEU A 20 -18.64 24.67 -38.13
CA LEU A 20 -18.06 25.11 -36.84
C LEU A 20 -18.82 24.55 -35.64
N LEU A 21 -20.15 24.53 -35.72
CA LEU A 21 -20.99 23.96 -34.67
C LEU A 21 -20.78 22.44 -34.55
N ALA A 22 -20.71 21.72 -35.67
CA ALA A 22 -20.41 20.28 -35.66
C ALA A 22 -19.01 19.97 -35.08
N LEU A 23 -17.98 20.74 -35.45
CA LEU A 23 -16.63 20.60 -34.89
C LEU A 23 -16.59 20.90 -33.39
N THR A 24 -17.34 21.91 -32.94
CA THR A 24 -17.44 22.25 -31.51
C THR A 24 -18.11 21.13 -30.73
N VAL A 25 -19.20 20.55 -31.26
CA VAL A 25 -19.88 19.41 -30.64
C VAL A 25 -18.95 18.19 -30.58
N LEU A 26 -18.21 17.89 -31.65
CA LEU A 26 -17.22 16.80 -31.65
C LEU A 26 -16.10 17.03 -30.64
N LEU A 27 -15.60 18.26 -30.50
CA LEU A 27 -14.60 18.63 -29.51
C LEU A 27 -15.14 18.43 -28.09
N VAL A 28 -16.36 18.90 -27.80
CA VAL A 28 -16.99 18.73 -26.50
C VAL A 28 -17.23 17.25 -26.19
N LEU A 29 -17.69 16.45 -27.15
CA LEU A 29 -17.85 15.00 -26.98
C LEU A 29 -16.52 14.30 -26.73
N ALA A 30 -15.45 14.69 -27.44
CA ALA A 30 -14.11 14.16 -27.22
C ALA A 30 -13.58 14.51 -25.82
N VAL A 31 -13.82 15.75 -25.37
CA VAL A 31 -13.47 16.22 -24.03
C VAL A 31 -14.27 15.47 -22.96
N VAL A 32 -15.57 15.30 -23.13
CA VAL A 32 -16.44 14.52 -22.21
C VAL A 32 -16.02 13.05 -22.17
N ALA A 33 -15.71 12.44 -23.32
CA ALA A 33 -15.22 11.06 -23.38
C ALA A 33 -13.85 10.91 -22.71
N LEU A 34 -12.96 11.90 -22.84
CA LEU A 34 -11.66 11.91 -22.20
C LEU A 34 -11.79 12.03 -20.68
N PHE A 35 -12.55 13.01 -20.19
CA PHE A 35 -12.76 13.21 -18.76
C PHE A 35 -13.58 12.09 -18.11
N GLY A 36 -14.64 11.62 -18.78
CA GLY A 36 -15.45 10.49 -18.34
C GLY A 36 -14.68 9.17 -18.36
N GLY A 37 -13.90 8.93 -19.42
CA GLY A 37 -13.02 7.77 -19.54
C GLY A 37 -11.91 7.76 -18.49
N GLN A 38 -11.31 8.92 -18.19
CA GLN A 38 -10.32 9.05 -17.12
C GLN A 38 -10.94 8.83 -15.73
N ALA A 39 -12.13 9.38 -15.46
CA ALA A 39 -12.81 9.17 -14.19
C ALA A 39 -13.18 7.69 -14.00
N TYR A 40 -13.71 7.03 -15.04
CA TYR A 40 -14.00 5.60 -15.02
C TYR A 40 -12.72 4.75 -14.86
N ALA A 41 -11.67 5.03 -15.63
CA ALA A 41 -10.39 4.32 -15.54
C ALA A 41 -9.76 4.47 -14.16
N THR A 42 -9.80 5.68 -13.59
CA THR A 42 -9.28 5.94 -12.23
C THR A 42 -10.08 5.18 -11.18
N HIS A 43 -11.42 5.21 -11.26
CA HIS A 43 -12.26 4.50 -10.31
C HIS A 43 -12.11 2.99 -10.42
N ARG A 44 -11.98 2.46 -11.65
CA ARG A 44 -11.76 1.05 -11.90
C ARG A 44 -10.37 0.58 -11.46
N ALA A 45 -9.32 1.34 -11.74
CA ALA A 45 -7.97 1.04 -11.28
C ALA A 45 -7.89 1.03 -9.74
N LYS A 46 -8.48 2.04 -9.07
CA LYS A 46 -8.53 2.11 -7.61
C LYS A 46 -9.26 0.92 -7.00
N SER A 47 -10.42 0.54 -7.54
CA SER A 47 -11.19 -0.61 -7.03
C SER A 47 -10.45 -1.94 -7.21
N LEU A 48 -9.82 -2.18 -8.38
CA LEU A 48 -9.06 -3.42 -8.60
C LEU A 48 -7.88 -3.57 -7.66
N VAL A 49 -7.13 -2.49 -7.41
CA VAL A 49 -6.00 -2.53 -6.47
C VAL A 49 -6.49 -2.65 -5.04
N ALA A 50 -7.57 -1.96 -4.66
CA ALA A 50 -8.18 -2.10 -3.33
C ALA A 50 -8.69 -3.52 -3.08
N ASP A 51 -9.34 -4.16 -4.05
CA ASP A 51 -9.82 -5.55 -3.97
C ASP A 51 -8.65 -6.54 -3.81
N ALA A 52 -7.55 -6.33 -4.56
CA ALA A 52 -6.36 -7.17 -4.47
C ALA A 52 -5.65 -7.02 -3.11
N VAL A 53 -5.55 -5.80 -2.58
CA VAL A 53 -5.00 -5.55 -1.25
C VAL A 53 -5.91 -6.13 -0.17
N GLN A 54 -7.24 -6.02 -0.30
CA GLN A 54 -8.17 -6.64 0.64
C GLN A 54 -8.05 -8.17 0.65
N CYS A 55 -7.77 -8.80 -0.49
CA CYS A 55 -7.53 -10.23 -0.57
C CYS A 55 -6.23 -10.68 0.12
N GLU A 56 -5.16 -9.88 0.05
CA GLU A 56 -3.83 -10.28 0.55
C GLU A 56 -3.55 -9.80 1.99
N ALA A 57 -3.95 -8.57 2.30
CA ALA A 57 -3.78 -7.94 3.60
C ALA A 57 -4.97 -8.16 4.54
N ASP A 58 -6.11 -8.70 4.05
CA ASP A 58 -7.36 -8.84 4.80
C ASP A 58 -7.87 -7.49 5.37
N ASP A 59 -7.49 -6.36 4.76
CA ASP A 59 -7.90 -5.02 5.16
C ASP A 59 -8.19 -4.14 3.94
N SER A 60 -9.12 -3.20 4.11
CA SER A 60 -9.44 -2.20 3.10
C SER A 60 -8.25 -1.27 2.85
N ALA A 61 -8.04 -0.85 1.61
CA ALA A 61 -6.98 0.07 1.25
C ALA A 61 -7.47 1.21 0.36
N THR A 62 -6.91 2.39 0.60
CA THR A 62 -7.08 3.58 -0.24
C THR A 62 -5.90 3.66 -1.20
N VAL A 63 -6.20 3.74 -2.50
CA VAL A 63 -5.19 3.79 -3.57
C VAL A 63 -5.31 5.12 -4.30
N SER A 64 -4.17 5.77 -4.51
CA SER A 64 -4.04 7.02 -5.26
C SER A 64 -3.01 6.86 -6.37
N PHE A 65 -3.32 7.41 -7.54
CA PHE A 65 -2.44 7.45 -8.70
C PHE A 65 -2.08 8.90 -9.01
N ALA A 66 -0.95 9.10 -9.69
CA ALA A 66 -0.57 10.40 -10.21
C ALA A 66 -1.68 11.02 -11.07
N SER A 67 -1.93 12.32 -10.86
CA SER A 67 -2.94 13.09 -11.59
C SER A 67 -2.51 13.47 -13.00
N ASP A 68 -1.19 13.49 -13.25
CA ASP A 68 -0.58 13.86 -14.53
C ASP A 68 0.66 12.98 -14.79
N PRO A 69 0.74 12.26 -15.92
CA PRO A 69 -0.30 12.07 -16.94
C PRO A 69 -1.60 11.40 -16.44
N PRO A 70 -2.73 11.58 -17.14
CA PRO A 70 -3.98 10.83 -16.89
C PRO A 70 -3.80 9.32 -16.71
N VAL A 71 -4.51 8.70 -15.76
CA VAL A 71 -4.47 7.24 -15.51
C VAL A 71 -4.72 6.41 -16.78
N LEU A 72 -5.62 6.85 -17.67
CA LEU A 72 -5.85 6.16 -18.94
C LEU A 72 -4.61 6.20 -19.86
N ALA A 73 -3.91 7.34 -19.90
CA ALA A 73 -2.67 7.49 -20.66
C ALA A 73 -1.48 6.75 -20.01
N GLN A 74 -1.50 6.58 -18.68
CA GLN A 74 -0.56 5.72 -17.95
C GLN A 74 -0.80 4.25 -18.33
N TYR A 75 -2.05 3.79 -18.27
CA TYR A 75 -2.44 2.43 -18.64
C TYR A 75 -2.06 2.08 -20.09
N LEU A 76 -2.31 2.99 -21.03
CA LEU A 76 -1.97 2.77 -22.44
C LEU A 76 -0.46 2.73 -22.70
N ARG A 77 0.35 3.46 -21.92
CA ARG A 77 1.81 3.45 -22.04
C ARG A 77 2.48 2.35 -21.23
N GLY A 78 1.81 1.85 -20.19
CA GLY A 78 2.40 0.96 -19.21
C GLY A 78 3.30 1.68 -18.18
N ASP A 79 3.31 3.01 -18.19
CA ASP A 79 4.18 3.82 -17.33
C ASP A 79 3.35 4.52 -16.24
N TYR A 80 3.70 4.26 -14.98
CA TYR A 80 3.05 4.83 -13.81
C TYR A 80 4.08 5.61 -13.00
N PRO A 81 4.06 6.96 -13.04
CA PRO A 81 5.09 7.78 -12.40
C PRO A 81 4.96 7.80 -10.87
N HIS A 82 3.75 7.67 -10.33
CA HIS A 82 3.51 7.63 -8.89
C HIS A 82 2.23 6.89 -8.55
N ILE A 83 2.36 5.92 -7.63
CA ILE A 83 1.27 5.15 -7.03
C ILE A 83 1.47 5.23 -5.51
N SER A 84 0.42 5.61 -4.80
CA SER A 84 0.39 5.59 -3.34
C SER A 84 -0.71 4.63 -2.87
N VAL A 85 -0.37 3.76 -1.92
CA VAL A 85 -1.30 2.82 -1.30
C VAL A 85 -1.24 3.01 0.20
N GLN A 86 -2.39 3.16 0.83
CA GLN A 86 -2.52 3.27 2.28
C GLN A 86 -3.59 2.29 2.74
N THR A 87 -3.26 1.35 3.63
CA THR A 87 -4.28 0.49 4.26
C THR A 87 -5.06 1.28 5.30
N ALA A 88 -6.27 0.82 5.63
CA ALA A 88 -7.12 1.49 6.62
C ALA A 88 -6.62 1.36 8.06
N GLY A 89 -5.68 0.45 8.32
CA GLY A 89 -5.07 0.27 9.63
C GLY A 89 -5.87 -0.66 10.54
N ASN A 90 -6.82 -1.44 10.02
CA ASN A 90 -7.59 -2.38 10.81
C ASN A 90 -6.77 -3.64 11.10
N GLN A 91 -6.06 -4.15 10.07
CA GLN A 91 -5.20 -5.32 10.18
C GLN A 91 -4.28 -5.48 8.97
N ILE A 92 -3.21 -6.24 9.11
CA ILE A 92 -2.44 -6.79 8.00
C ILE A 92 -2.30 -8.29 8.25
N ARG A 93 -2.97 -9.09 7.41
CA ARG A 93 -3.14 -10.53 7.61
C ARG A 93 -3.73 -10.82 8.99
N LYS A 94 -2.96 -11.48 9.86
CA LYS A 94 -3.37 -11.80 11.23
C LYS A 94 -2.99 -10.72 12.25
N ALA A 95 -2.17 -9.74 11.87
CA ALA A 95 -1.74 -8.67 12.77
C ALA A 95 -2.80 -7.57 12.81
N LYS A 96 -3.39 -7.34 13.99
CA LYS A 96 -4.42 -6.34 14.24
C LYS A 96 -3.84 -4.94 14.42
N GLY A 97 -4.60 -3.95 13.98
CA GLY A 97 -4.28 -2.51 14.13
C GLY A 97 -3.10 -2.04 13.29
N MET A 98 -2.57 -2.86 12.39
CA MET A 98 -1.38 -2.52 11.60
C MET A 98 -1.77 -1.71 10.36
N GLN A 99 -1.07 -0.61 10.12
CA GLN A 99 -1.23 0.23 8.94
C GLN A 99 0.02 0.15 8.07
N LEU A 100 -0.19 0.10 6.75
CA LEU A 100 0.85 0.13 5.74
C LEU A 100 0.62 1.29 4.79
N ASP A 101 1.64 2.12 4.66
CA ASP A 101 1.74 3.21 3.71
C ASP A 101 2.85 2.87 2.70
N LEU A 102 2.54 2.91 1.41
CA LEU A 102 3.46 2.66 0.31
C LEU A 102 3.46 3.83 -0.66
N ASP A 103 4.65 4.28 -1.04
CA ASP A 103 4.92 5.24 -2.11
C ASP A 103 5.77 4.53 -3.17
N ILE A 104 5.24 4.37 -4.37
CA ILE A 104 5.90 3.67 -5.48
C ILE A 104 6.05 4.65 -6.63
N ARG A 105 7.25 4.76 -7.20
CA ARG A 105 7.57 5.68 -8.28
C ARG A 105 8.21 4.97 -9.46
N ASP A 106 7.97 5.54 -10.64
CA ASP A 106 8.58 5.14 -11.90
C ASP A 106 8.39 3.65 -12.21
N VAL A 107 7.14 3.19 -12.12
CA VAL A 107 6.76 1.82 -12.50
C VAL A 107 6.61 1.74 -14.01
N HIS A 108 7.37 0.84 -14.64
CA HIS A 108 7.31 0.60 -16.08
C HIS A 108 6.89 -0.86 -16.31
N VAL A 109 5.70 -1.06 -16.86
CA VAL A 109 5.15 -2.39 -17.12
C VAL A 109 5.59 -2.84 -18.51
N GLN A 110 6.62 -3.67 -18.56
CA GLN A 110 7.13 -4.30 -19.77
C GLN A 110 7.17 -5.81 -19.57
N LYS A 111 6.17 -6.50 -20.12
CA LYS A 111 6.04 -7.95 -19.97
C LYS A 111 7.05 -8.66 -20.88
N SER A 112 7.91 -9.47 -20.27
CA SER A 112 8.85 -10.39 -20.89
C SER A 112 8.66 -11.79 -20.29
N ALA A 113 9.46 -12.78 -20.75
CA ALA A 113 9.41 -14.12 -20.16
C ALA A 113 9.80 -14.13 -18.67
N ASP A 114 10.71 -13.24 -18.27
CA ASP A 114 11.34 -13.27 -16.95
C ASP A 114 10.88 -12.14 -16.01
N SER A 115 10.26 -11.08 -16.55
CA SER A 115 9.84 -9.90 -15.80
C SER A 115 8.49 -9.34 -16.29
N LYS A 116 7.70 -8.78 -15.37
CA LYS A 116 6.49 -8.01 -15.71
C LYS A 116 6.73 -6.50 -15.80
N GLY A 117 7.93 -6.04 -15.44
CA GLY A 117 8.27 -4.62 -15.43
C GLY A 117 9.36 -4.27 -14.43
N THR A 118 9.58 -2.97 -14.26
CA THR A 118 10.57 -2.40 -13.33
C THR A 118 9.95 -1.32 -12.47
N ILE A 119 10.55 -1.09 -11.30
CA ILE A 119 10.17 -0.05 -10.35
C ILE A 119 11.42 0.80 -10.08
N GLY A 120 11.36 2.11 -10.30
CA GLY A 120 12.48 3.01 -9.99
C GLY A 120 12.70 3.14 -8.49
N SER A 121 11.65 3.41 -7.72
CA SER A 121 11.73 3.41 -6.26
C SER A 121 10.44 2.96 -5.60
N LEU A 122 10.59 2.34 -4.42
CA LEU A 122 9.50 2.06 -3.51
C LEU A 122 9.97 2.45 -2.11
N ASP A 123 9.13 3.21 -1.42
CA ASP A 123 9.32 3.60 -0.02
C ASP A 123 8.06 3.20 0.75
N GLY A 124 8.26 2.53 1.88
CA GLY A 124 7.18 1.97 2.68
C GLY A 124 7.33 2.36 4.15
N THR A 125 6.20 2.57 4.81
CA THR A 125 6.10 2.78 6.25
C THR A 125 5.04 1.87 6.82
N ILE A 126 5.42 1.01 7.77
CA ILE A 126 4.49 0.23 8.58
C ILE A 126 4.38 0.90 9.94
N THR A 127 3.15 1.18 10.35
CA THR A 127 2.83 1.67 11.69
C THR A 127 2.04 0.62 12.44
N TRP A 128 2.53 0.23 13.62
CA TRP A 128 1.85 -0.72 14.48
C TRP A 128 1.62 -0.12 15.88
N PRO A 129 0.41 0.34 16.18
CA PRO A 129 0.05 0.89 17.48
C PRO A 129 0.16 -0.15 18.59
N ALA A 130 0.45 0.29 19.81
CA ALA A 130 0.54 -0.55 21.00
C ALA A 130 -0.75 -1.39 21.23
N ASP A 131 -1.92 -0.81 20.97
CA ASP A 131 -3.20 -1.51 21.06
C ASP A 131 -3.34 -2.62 20.02
N GLY A 132 -2.84 -2.39 18.80
CA GLY A 132 -2.81 -3.41 17.74
C GLY A 132 -1.87 -4.56 18.07
N ILE A 133 -0.69 -4.26 18.65
CA ILE A 133 0.27 -5.26 19.15
C ILE A 133 -0.39 -6.12 20.23
N LYS A 134 -1.07 -5.48 21.19
CA LYS A 134 -1.82 -6.17 22.24
C LYS A 134 -2.84 -7.16 21.67
N GLN A 135 -3.69 -6.69 20.76
CA GLN A 135 -4.76 -7.50 20.17
C GLN A 135 -4.20 -8.69 19.37
N SER A 136 -3.14 -8.46 18.60
CA SER A 136 -2.51 -9.52 17.79
C SER A 136 -1.95 -10.66 18.65
N ILE A 137 -1.31 -10.32 19.78
CA ILE A 137 -0.77 -11.32 20.71
C ILE A 137 -1.90 -12.10 21.39
N GLN A 138 -3.00 -11.42 21.74
CA GLN A 138 -4.19 -12.07 22.34
C GLN A 138 -4.84 -13.07 21.39
N ASP A 139 -4.93 -12.74 20.10
CA ASP A 139 -5.57 -13.59 19.07
C ASP A 139 -4.71 -14.80 18.70
N VAL A 140 -3.38 -14.66 18.69
CA VAL A 140 -2.47 -15.72 18.22
C VAL A 140 -2.18 -16.77 19.29
N VAL A 141 -2.34 -16.45 20.58
CA VAL A 141 -2.03 -17.40 21.65
C VAL A 141 -3.24 -17.62 22.58
N PRO A 142 -4.17 -18.54 22.25
CA PRO A 142 -5.35 -18.83 23.09
C PRO A 142 -5.00 -19.30 24.51
N VAL A 143 -3.85 -19.96 24.67
CA VAL A 143 -3.35 -20.47 25.97
C VAL A 143 -2.72 -19.37 26.84
N ILE A 144 -2.30 -18.25 26.26
CA ILE A 144 -1.79 -17.06 26.97
C ILE A 144 -2.81 -15.89 26.90
N GLY A 145 -3.86 -15.96 26.09
CA GLY A 145 -4.90 -14.92 25.98
C GLY A 145 -5.66 -14.68 27.30
N SER A 146 -5.72 -15.68 28.19
CA SER A 146 -6.21 -15.53 29.56
C SER A 146 -5.20 -14.89 30.53
N ILE A 147 -3.94 -14.75 30.13
CA ILE A 147 -2.78 -14.25 30.90
C ILE A 147 -2.30 -12.87 30.38
N VAL A 148 -2.46 -12.58 29.08
CA VAL A 148 -2.18 -11.28 28.44
C VAL A 148 -3.46 -10.42 28.41
N THR A 149 -4.00 -10.09 29.58
CA THR A 149 -5.04 -9.06 29.72
C THR A 149 -4.45 -7.66 29.92
N GLY A 150 -3.14 -7.54 30.08
CA GLY A 150 -2.50 -6.31 30.54
C GLY A 150 -2.23 -5.27 29.44
N LYS A 151 -1.20 -4.47 29.67
CA LYS A 151 -0.90 -3.24 28.94
C LYS A 151 0.32 -3.43 28.05
N VAL A 152 0.24 -2.95 26.81
CA VAL A 152 1.43 -2.71 25.98
C VAL A 152 1.82 -1.25 26.21
N SER A 153 3.07 -1.02 26.60
CA SER A 153 3.62 0.32 26.80
C SER A 153 4.86 0.47 25.94
N THR A 154 5.09 1.66 25.42
CA THR A 154 6.29 1.98 24.66
C THR A 154 7.17 2.92 25.45
N ASP A 155 8.48 2.79 25.26
CA ASP A 155 9.49 3.72 25.75
C ASP A 155 10.36 4.14 24.55
N PRO A 156 10.10 5.31 23.94
CA PRO A 156 10.89 5.79 22.81
C PRO A 156 12.33 6.14 23.18
N ALA A 157 12.60 6.52 24.43
CA ALA A 157 13.93 6.90 24.88
C ALA A 157 14.84 5.67 25.04
N ALA A 158 14.29 4.57 25.57
CA ALA A 158 14.96 3.28 25.62
C ALA A 158 14.89 2.53 24.27
N GLY A 159 13.94 2.90 23.41
CA GLY A 159 13.64 2.21 22.17
C GLY A 159 12.97 0.86 22.40
N THR A 160 12.23 0.68 23.49
CA THR A 160 11.69 -0.63 23.90
C THR A 160 10.17 -0.65 23.93
N VAL A 161 9.62 -1.85 23.75
CA VAL A 161 8.19 -2.14 23.91
C VAL A 161 8.05 -3.12 25.07
N GLU A 162 7.26 -2.72 26.05
CA GLU A 162 6.97 -3.52 27.24
C GLU A 162 5.59 -4.15 27.12
N LEU A 163 5.56 -5.47 27.28
CA LEU A 163 4.38 -6.32 27.26
C LEU A 163 4.09 -6.76 28.71
N LYS A 164 3.07 -6.18 29.34
CA LYS A 164 2.64 -6.58 30.69
C LYS A 164 1.48 -7.56 30.62
N GLY A 165 1.66 -8.73 31.25
CA GLY A 165 0.58 -9.62 31.65
C GLY A 165 0.16 -9.36 33.10
N LEU A 166 -0.68 -10.24 33.66
CA LEU A 166 -1.11 -10.16 35.06
C LEU A 166 0.02 -10.41 36.06
N LEU A 167 0.90 -11.36 35.75
CA LEU A 167 2.01 -11.80 36.62
C LEU A 167 3.36 -11.84 35.89
N ASN A 168 3.36 -11.48 34.61
CA ASN A 168 4.51 -11.61 33.72
C ASN A 168 4.80 -10.27 33.04
N ARG A 169 6.05 -10.04 32.69
CA ARG A 169 6.53 -8.88 31.93
C ARG A 169 7.54 -9.33 30.90
N ALA A 170 7.47 -8.78 29.69
CA ALA A 170 8.52 -8.92 28.71
C ALA A 170 8.83 -7.54 28.12
N THR A 171 10.11 -7.19 28.05
CA THR A 171 10.58 -5.97 27.40
C THR A 171 11.39 -6.37 26.18
N VAL A 172 10.98 -5.90 25.01
CA VAL A 172 11.63 -6.20 23.74
C VAL A 172 12.09 -4.93 23.04
N LYS A 173 13.21 -5.00 22.33
CA LYS A 173 13.78 -3.89 21.58
C LYS A 173 13.87 -4.24 20.10
N PRO A 174 13.13 -3.55 19.22
CA PRO A 174 13.33 -3.69 17.79
C PRO A 174 14.66 -3.05 17.37
N GLN A 175 15.45 -3.82 16.64
CA GLN A 175 16.72 -3.40 16.08
C GLN A 175 16.85 -3.87 14.62
N ILE A 176 17.73 -3.22 13.87
CA ILE A 176 18.08 -3.65 12.52
C ILE A 176 19.45 -4.31 12.59
N VAL A 177 19.51 -5.59 12.20
CA VAL A 177 20.73 -6.39 12.15
C VAL A 177 20.77 -7.08 10.80
N ASP A 178 21.91 -7.00 10.10
CA ASP A 178 22.13 -7.66 8.80
C ASP A 178 21.01 -7.41 7.77
N ASN A 179 20.56 -6.15 7.67
CA ASN A 179 19.47 -5.72 6.78
C ASN A 179 18.09 -6.33 7.11
N GLY A 180 17.95 -6.90 8.32
CA GLY A 180 16.73 -7.51 8.83
C GLY A 180 16.23 -6.92 10.12
N LEU A 181 14.96 -7.21 10.42
CA LEU A 181 14.38 -6.85 11.71
C LEU A 181 14.82 -7.90 12.73
N HIS A 182 15.31 -7.45 13.86
CA HIS A 182 15.65 -8.27 15.00
C HIS A 182 14.90 -7.74 16.22
N LEU A 183 14.43 -8.64 17.08
CA LEU A 183 13.73 -8.29 18.32
C LEU A 183 14.56 -8.84 19.47
N GLU A 184 15.28 -7.96 20.16
CA GLU A 184 16.10 -8.32 21.32
C GLU A 184 15.23 -8.36 22.58
N VAL A 185 15.31 -9.46 23.33
CA VAL A 185 14.69 -9.58 24.66
C VAL A 185 15.59 -8.88 25.68
N VAL A 186 15.14 -7.71 26.16
CA VAL A 186 15.86 -6.90 27.15
C VAL A 186 15.60 -7.39 28.57
N ASP A 187 14.35 -7.75 28.85
CA ASP A 187 13.91 -8.21 30.18
C ASP A 187 12.76 -9.20 30.03
N LEU A 188 12.74 -10.23 30.89
CA LEU A 188 11.70 -11.25 30.90
C LEU A 188 11.45 -11.71 32.33
N GLU A 189 10.26 -11.44 32.82
CA GLU A 189 9.76 -11.93 34.10
C GLU A 189 8.55 -12.84 33.83
N ALA A 190 8.67 -14.12 34.19
CA ALA A 190 7.59 -15.09 34.09
C ALA A 190 7.42 -15.85 35.40
N LEU A 191 6.31 -15.64 36.10
CA LEU A 191 6.00 -16.36 37.34
C LEU A 191 5.30 -17.69 37.03
N GLY A 192 5.88 -18.81 37.47
CA GLY A 192 5.25 -20.14 37.43
C GLY A 192 5.34 -20.87 36.08
N LYS A 193 6.14 -20.39 35.13
CA LYS A 193 6.53 -21.13 33.91
C LYS A 193 8.02 -20.95 33.65
N ASP A 194 8.71 -22.02 33.24
CA ASP A 194 10.08 -21.98 32.75
C ASP A 194 10.11 -21.33 31.36
N LEU A 195 9.95 -20.02 31.30
CA LEU A 195 10.20 -19.23 30.09
C LEU A 195 11.63 -18.71 30.16
N ASP A 196 12.53 -19.47 29.56
CA ASP A 196 13.92 -19.09 29.39
C ASP A 196 14.06 -18.02 28.29
N SER A 197 14.83 -16.97 28.58
CA SER A 197 15.03 -15.85 27.66
C SER A 197 15.73 -16.29 26.38
N GLU A 198 16.62 -17.28 26.43
CA GLU A 198 17.30 -17.80 25.24
C GLU A 198 16.31 -18.51 24.29
N THR A 199 15.40 -19.30 24.85
CA THR A 199 14.33 -19.95 24.08
C THR A 199 13.38 -18.93 23.44
N VAL A 200 13.00 -17.87 24.18
CA VAL A 200 12.16 -16.80 23.64
C VAL A 200 12.89 -16.03 22.54
N GLN A 201 14.16 -15.67 22.77
CA GLN A 201 15.00 -14.98 21.78
C GLN A 201 15.10 -15.78 20.49
N ARG A 202 15.39 -17.09 20.58
CA ARG A 202 15.49 -17.97 19.40
C ARG A 202 14.19 -18.03 18.60
N ASN A 203 13.04 -18.07 19.27
CA ASN A 203 11.75 -18.07 18.58
C ASN A 203 11.47 -16.72 17.90
N LEU A 204 11.86 -15.60 18.52
CA LEU A 204 11.75 -14.28 17.90
C LEU A 204 12.66 -14.18 16.68
N ASP A 205 13.89 -14.67 16.77
CA ASP A 205 14.85 -14.70 15.66
C ASP A 205 14.34 -15.54 14.49
N ASP A 206 13.78 -16.72 14.76
CA ASP A 206 13.16 -17.55 13.73
C ASP A 206 11.97 -16.86 13.04
N LEU A 207 11.17 -16.11 13.79
CA LEU A 207 10.03 -15.36 13.26
C LEU A 207 10.49 -14.20 12.39
N THR A 208 11.39 -13.36 12.89
CA THR A 208 11.86 -12.19 12.15
C THR A 208 12.77 -12.57 10.99
N GLY A 209 13.51 -13.67 11.11
CA GLY A 209 14.32 -14.26 10.04
C GLY A 209 13.46 -14.72 8.86
N LYS A 210 12.32 -15.38 9.10
CA LYS A 210 11.37 -15.74 8.04
C LYS A 210 10.77 -14.52 7.35
N VAL A 211 10.44 -13.48 8.12
CA VAL A 211 9.86 -12.25 7.56
C VAL A 211 10.89 -11.48 6.72
N THR A 212 12.14 -11.42 7.17
CA THR A 212 13.21 -10.69 6.47
C THR A 212 13.74 -11.48 5.27
N GLY A 213 13.94 -12.80 5.41
CA GLY A 213 14.56 -13.63 4.38
C GLY A 213 13.74 -13.76 3.10
N ASP A 214 12.41 -13.60 3.20
CA ASP A 214 11.48 -13.72 2.08
C ASP A 214 11.03 -12.35 1.51
N LEU A 215 11.71 -11.25 1.86
CA LEU A 215 11.37 -9.92 1.36
C LEU A 215 11.56 -9.86 -0.17
N PRO A 216 10.49 -9.66 -0.97
CA PRO A 216 10.60 -9.65 -2.41
C PRO A 216 11.26 -8.34 -2.89
N LEU A 217 11.65 -8.29 -4.16
CA LEU A 217 12.08 -7.04 -4.83
C LEU A 217 13.33 -6.37 -4.22
N GLY A 218 14.12 -7.10 -3.43
CA GLY A 218 15.30 -6.54 -2.75
C GLY A 218 14.91 -5.40 -1.82
N ILE A 219 13.83 -5.58 -1.04
CA ILE A 219 13.44 -4.61 -0.03
C ILE A 219 14.43 -4.66 1.14
N HIS A 220 14.80 -3.48 1.63
CA HIS A 220 15.67 -3.28 2.77
C HIS A 220 14.91 -2.54 3.87
N ILE A 221 15.19 -2.85 5.13
CA ILE A 221 14.63 -2.12 6.26
C ILE A 221 15.55 -0.94 6.57
N ASP A 222 15.02 0.28 6.42
CA ASP A 222 15.79 1.52 6.59
C ASP A 222 15.85 1.94 8.07
N SER A 223 14.72 1.79 8.79
CA SER A 223 14.65 2.16 10.20
C SER A 223 13.56 1.40 10.96
N SER A 224 13.82 1.16 12.24
CA SER A 224 12.83 0.68 13.22
C SER A 224 12.84 1.63 14.40
N GLN A 225 11.70 2.26 14.69
CA GLN A 225 11.57 3.25 15.75
C GLN A 225 10.40 2.91 16.67
N VAL A 226 10.66 2.97 17.97
CA VAL A 226 9.59 2.97 18.98
C VAL A 226 9.13 4.42 19.19
N THR A 227 7.82 4.64 19.16
CA THR A 227 7.17 5.93 19.37
C THR A 227 6.28 5.89 20.60
N ASP A 228 5.75 7.03 21.04
CA ASP A 228 4.86 7.10 22.20
C ASP A 228 3.57 6.28 22.04
N SER A 229 3.21 5.92 20.80
CA SER A 229 1.97 5.22 20.47
C SER A 229 2.16 3.81 19.92
N GLY A 230 3.39 3.39 19.61
CA GLY A 230 3.64 2.08 18.99
C GLY A 230 5.02 1.94 18.39
N VAL A 231 5.10 1.19 17.29
CA VAL A 231 6.33 0.94 16.53
C VAL A 231 6.11 1.38 15.09
N VAL A 232 7.11 2.06 14.52
CA VAL A 232 7.15 2.46 13.12
C VAL A 232 8.37 1.84 12.47
N VAL A 233 8.16 1.16 11.34
CA VAL A 233 9.21 0.56 10.53
C VAL A 233 9.17 1.17 9.14
N LYS A 234 10.33 1.62 8.64
CA LYS A 234 10.48 2.13 7.28
C LYS A 234 11.31 1.16 6.46
N PHE A 235 10.94 0.99 5.20
CA PHE A 235 11.64 0.13 4.26
C PHE A 235 11.64 0.72 2.88
N SER A 236 12.64 0.36 2.08
CA SER A 236 12.77 0.88 0.73
C SER A 236 13.41 -0.12 -0.22
N THR A 237 13.19 0.11 -1.52
CA THR A 237 13.96 -0.51 -2.60
C THR A 237 14.15 0.49 -3.74
N ARG A 238 15.17 0.25 -4.56
CA ARG A 238 15.55 1.07 -5.71
C ARG A 238 15.86 0.17 -6.90
N ASN A 239 15.40 0.58 -8.08
CA ASN A 239 15.61 -0.12 -9.35
C ASN A 239 15.23 -1.62 -9.28
N ALA A 240 14.08 -1.92 -8.71
CA ALA A 240 13.61 -3.29 -8.53
C ALA A 240 12.98 -3.84 -9.82
N THR A 241 13.13 -5.15 -10.05
CA THR A 241 12.49 -5.86 -11.17
C THR A 241 11.28 -6.62 -10.65
N ILE A 242 10.11 -6.44 -11.29
CA ILE A 242 8.88 -7.15 -10.94
C ILE A 242 8.96 -8.57 -11.51
N PRO A 243 9.01 -9.63 -10.68
CA PRO A 243 9.17 -10.99 -11.16
C PRO A 243 7.98 -11.44 -12.03
N ALA A 244 8.25 -12.25 -13.06
CA ALA A 244 7.20 -12.79 -13.93
C ALA A 244 6.17 -13.67 -13.20
N SER A 245 6.58 -14.31 -12.10
CA SER A 245 5.72 -15.12 -11.23
C SER A 245 5.38 -14.35 -9.95
N SER A 246 4.12 -13.95 -9.78
CA SER A 246 3.56 -13.64 -8.46
C SER A 246 2.84 -14.87 -7.92
N SER A 247 3.19 -15.32 -6.72
CA SER A 247 2.62 -16.50 -6.06
C SER A 247 1.20 -16.27 -5.51
N SER A 248 0.74 -15.01 -5.49
CA SER A 248 -0.52 -14.58 -4.90
C SER A 248 -1.65 -14.62 -5.95
N GLN A 249 -2.55 -15.60 -5.82
CA GLN A 249 -3.79 -15.71 -6.62
C GLN A 249 -4.67 -14.44 -6.55
N CYS A 250 -4.52 -13.64 -5.49
CA CYS A 250 -5.20 -12.36 -5.28
C CYS A 250 -4.91 -11.32 -6.38
N PHE A 251 -3.71 -11.35 -6.98
CA PHE A 251 -3.30 -10.40 -8.01
C PHE A 251 -3.55 -10.91 -9.44
N ALA A 252 -4.13 -12.11 -9.59
CA ALA A 252 -4.39 -12.71 -10.90
C ALA A 252 -5.50 -11.99 -11.70
N ARG A 253 -6.27 -11.11 -11.06
CA ARG A 253 -7.36 -10.32 -11.68
C ARG A 253 -6.94 -8.91 -12.10
N LEU A 254 -5.67 -8.53 -11.89
CA LEU A 254 -5.08 -7.26 -12.31
C LEU A 254 -4.57 -7.27 -13.76
#